data_AF-A0A0P1FGI0-F1
#
_entry.id   AF-A0A0P1FGI0-F1
#
_cell.length_a   1.000
_cell.length_b   1.000
_cell.length_c   1.000
_cell.angle_alpha   90.00
_cell.angle_beta   90.00
_cell.angle_gamma   90.00
#
_symmetry.space_group_name_H-M   'P 1'
#
loop_
_entity.id
_entity.type
_entity.pdbx_description
1 polymer ?
#
loop_
_entity_poly.entity_id
_entity_poly.type
_entity_poly.pdbx_seq_one_letter_code
_entity_poly.pdbx_strand_id
1 'polypeptide(L)'
;MLNEKYPKSGLTCDMVSNAEDGTICVVVKYNGFDAGSYTSKSLPDAQEMFARISARMSDGAQLRLNILMLNYHTKELSGDVLTIEGEKLGCWHCDEEEWCFFTPNDAQEPACAAPSLWPLHDNIARWLDPDSLPDDF
;
A
#
# COMPACT_ATOMS: atom_id res chain seq x y z
N MET A 1 -8.86 -21.81 -3.16
CA MET A 1 -8.23 -20.76 -2.36
C MET A 1 -6.85 -21.26 -1.96
N LEU A 2 -5.81 -20.71 -2.56
CA LEU A 2 -4.42 -20.97 -2.16
C LEU A 2 -4.08 -19.93 -1.09
N ASN A 3 -3.66 -20.39 0.09
CA ASN A 3 -3.24 -19.52 1.20
C ASN A 3 -1.73 -19.72 1.35
N GLU A 4 -0.96 -18.79 0.78
CA GLU A 4 0.49 -18.77 0.94
C GLU A 4 0.87 -17.85 2.10
N LYS A 5 1.72 -18.36 2.99
CA LYS A 5 2.19 -17.64 4.18
C LYS A 5 3.66 -17.29 4.01
N TYR A 6 3.98 -16.00 4.16
CA TYR A 6 5.36 -15.53 4.27
C TYR A 6 5.60 -15.00 5.70
N PRO A 7 6.19 -15.82 6.60
CA PRO A 7 6.13 -15.59 8.05
C PRO A 7 6.97 -14.41 8.57
N LYS A 8 7.79 -13.75 7.74
CA LYS A 8 8.71 -12.69 8.22
C LYS A 8 8.08 -11.30 8.37
N SER A 9 6.96 -11.01 7.70
CA SER A 9 6.34 -9.67 7.68
C SER A 9 4.96 -9.59 8.36
N GLY A 10 4.42 -10.71 8.85
CA GLY A 10 3.02 -10.78 9.31
C GLY A 10 1.99 -10.68 8.17
N LEU A 11 2.45 -10.75 6.91
CA LEU A 11 1.60 -10.75 5.73
C LEU A 11 1.20 -12.16 5.31
N THR A 12 -0.05 -12.27 4.88
CA THR A 12 -0.59 -13.42 4.17
C THR A 12 -1.35 -12.93 2.94
N CYS A 13 -1.61 -13.81 1.98
CA CYS A 13 -2.53 -13.48 0.90
C CYS A 13 -3.52 -14.61 0.64
N ASP A 14 -4.74 -14.23 0.26
CA ASP A 14 -5.74 -15.14 -0.29
C ASP A 14 -5.79 -14.94 -1.80
N MET A 15 -5.61 -16.03 -2.56
CA MET A 15 -5.68 -16.00 -4.02
C MET A 15 -6.92 -16.73 -4.53
N VAL A 16 -7.67 -16.06 -5.42
CA VAL A 16 -8.87 -16.58 -6.07
C VAL A 16 -8.73 -16.41 -7.58
N SER A 17 -8.73 -17.54 -8.30
CA SER A 17 -8.74 -17.53 -9.77
C SER A 17 -10.14 -17.23 -10.28
N ASN A 18 -10.25 -16.28 -11.20
CA ASN A 18 -11.44 -16.02 -11.98
C ASN A 18 -11.48 -16.98 -13.17
N ALA A 19 -12.55 -17.79 -13.26
CA ALA A 19 -12.70 -18.79 -14.31
C ALA A 19 -13.07 -18.20 -15.68
N GLU A 20 -13.59 -16.97 -15.72
CA GLU A 20 -14.08 -16.35 -16.96
C GLU A 20 -12.94 -15.74 -17.79
N ASP A 21 -12.01 -15.05 -17.14
CA ASP A 21 -10.90 -14.34 -17.80
C ASP A 21 -9.52 -14.94 -17.48
N GLY A 22 -9.47 -15.96 -16.62
CA GLY A 22 -8.24 -16.63 -16.20
C GLY A 22 -7.35 -15.80 -15.26
N THR A 23 -7.81 -14.64 -14.80
CA THR A 23 -7.06 -13.79 -13.87
C THR A 23 -7.09 -14.35 -12.46
N ILE A 24 -6.21 -13.83 -11.60
CA ILE A 24 -6.12 -14.17 -10.19
C ILE A 24 -6.27 -12.89 -9.40
N CYS A 25 -7.34 -12.80 -8.61
CA CYS A 25 -7.50 -11.77 -7.60
C CYS A 25 -6.71 -12.19 -6.34
N VAL A 26 -5.86 -11.29 -5.87
CA VAL A 26 -5.06 -11.48 -4.66
C VAL A 26 -5.49 -10.46 -3.63
N VAL A 27 -5.91 -10.92 -2.45
CA VAL A 27 -6.16 -10.07 -1.29
C VAL A 27 -4.99 -10.21 -0.33
N VAL A 28 -4.26 -9.12 -0.11
CA VAL A 28 -3.14 -9.04 0.83
C VAL A 28 -3.68 -8.68 2.21
N LYS A 29 -3.29 -9.48 3.20
CA LYS A 29 -3.71 -9.33 4.60
C LYS A 29 -2.53 -9.07 5.50
N TYR A 30 -2.68 -8.13 6.42
CA TYR A 30 -1.73 -7.88 7.50
C TYR A 30 -2.40 -8.25 8.83
N ASN A 31 -1.81 -9.20 9.57
CA ASN A 31 -2.40 -9.73 10.81
C ASN A 31 -3.88 -10.16 10.67
N GLY A 32 -4.28 -10.65 9.49
CA GLY A 32 -5.63 -11.11 9.21
C GLY A 32 -6.61 -10.04 8.71
N PHE A 33 -6.23 -8.77 8.68
CA PHE A 33 -7.03 -7.67 8.13
C PHE A 33 -6.66 -7.39 6.68
N ASP A 34 -7.64 -7.09 5.84
CA ASP A 34 -7.45 -6.72 4.44
C ASP A 34 -6.66 -5.39 4.37
N ALA A 35 -5.46 -5.46 3.83
CA ALA A 35 -4.56 -4.31 3.67
C ALA A 35 -4.59 -3.75 2.25
N GLY A 36 -4.90 -4.61 1.28
CA GLY A 36 -5.11 -4.24 -0.11
C GLY A 36 -5.34 -5.45 -1.02
N SER A 37 -5.56 -5.21 -2.30
CA SER A 37 -5.75 -6.23 -3.31
C SER A 37 -5.18 -5.81 -4.66
N TYR A 38 -4.84 -6.80 -5.49
CA TYR A 38 -4.42 -6.60 -6.87
C TYR A 38 -4.85 -7.78 -7.74
N THR A 39 -4.83 -7.59 -9.05
CA THR A 39 -5.16 -8.64 -10.02
C THR A 39 -3.92 -9.05 -10.80
N SER A 40 -3.77 -10.35 -11.02
CA SER A 40 -2.66 -10.92 -11.78
C SER A 40 -3.16 -11.77 -12.95
N LYS A 41 -2.35 -11.91 -14.00
CA LYS A 41 -2.65 -12.73 -15.18
C LYS A 41 -2.26 -14.19 -15.01
N SER A 42 -1.45 -14.51 -13.99
CA SER A 42 -0.98 -15.87 -13.74
C SER A 42 -0.60 -16.07 -12.27
N LEU A 43 -0.54 -17.32 -11.83
CA LEU A 43 -0.12 -17.66 -10.46
C LEU A 43 1.35 -17.27 -10.20
N PRO A 44 2.31 -17.52 -11.11
CA PRO A 44 3.68 -17.04 -10.94
C PRO A 44 3.77 -15.52 -10.77
N ASP A 45 3.08 -14.74 -11.61
CA ASP A 45 3.07 -13.28 -11.51
C ASP A 45 2.44 -12.81 -10.19
N ALA A 46 1.39 -13.52 -9.72
CA ALA A 46 0.73 -13.23 -8.45
C ALA A 46 1.69 -13.44 -7.26
N GLN A 47 2.42 -14.55 -7.26
CA GLN A 47 3.42 -14.89 -6.24
C GLN A 47 4.60 -13.92 -6.26
N GLU A 48 5.08 -13.55 -7.45
CA GLU A 48 6.18 -12.58 -7.59
C GLU A 48 5.77 -11.20 -7.05
N MET A 49 4.59 -10.71 -7.41
CA MET A 49 4.07 -9.44 -6.87
C MET A 49 3.94 -9.49 -5.34
N PHE A 50 3.40 -10.58 -4.80
CA PHE A 50 3.27 -10.74 -3.35
C PHE A 50 4.63 -10.75 -2.64
N ALA A 51 5.63 -11.40 -3.25
CA ALA A 51 7.00 -11.41 -2.73
C ALA A 51 7.62 -10.00 -2.73
N ARG A 52 7.37 -9.19 -3.78
CA ARG A 52 7.83 -7.79 -3.85
C ARG A 52 7.17 -6.91 -2.78
N ILE A 53 5.86 -7.06 -2.55
CA ILE A 53 5.13 -6.36 -1.49
C ILE A 53 5.70 -6.77 -0.11
N SER A 54 5.90 -8.07 0.09
CA SER A 54 6.44 -8.62 1.34
C SER A 54 7.85 -8.10 1.64
N ALA A 55 8.71 -8.00 0.63
CA ALA A 55 10.06 -7.44 0.78
C ALA A 55 10.01 -5.98 1.25
N ARG A 56 9.21 -5.13 0.58
CA ARG A 56 9.04 -3.72 0.97
C ARG A 56 8.55 -3.57 2.41
N MET A 57 7.61 -4.41 2.82
CA MET A 57 7.07 -4.42 4.18
C MET A 57 8.12 -4.88 5.20
N SER A 58 8.99 -5.83 4.85
CA SER A 58 10.16 -6.19 5.67
C SER A 58 11.19 -5.07 5.77
N ASP A 59 11.29 -4.20 4.76
CA ASP A 59 12.17 -3.04 4.73
C ASP A 59 11.56 -1.81 5.45
N GLY A 60 10.41 -1.97 6.11
CA GLY A 60 9.78 -0.92 6.91
C GLY A 60 8.71 -0.10 6.19
N ALA A 61 8.22 -0.55 5.02
CA ALA A 61 7.03 0.05 4.42
C ALA A 61 5.75 -0.27 5.22
N GLN A 62 4.70 0.52 4.97
CA GLN A 62 3.34 0.27 5.45
C GLN A 62 2.38 0.15 4.27
N LEU A 63 1.71 -1.00 4.17
CA LEU A 63 0.62 -1.26 3.23
C LEU A 63 -0.73 -0.97 3.90
N ARG A 64 -1.55 -0.15 3.26
CA ARG A 64 -2.93 0.12 3.67
C ARG A 64 -3.71 0.73 2.50
N LEU A 65 -4.96 0.33 2.31
CA LEU A 65 -5.85 0.87 1.26
C LEU A 65 -5.20 0.88 -0.13
N ASN A 66 -4.56 -0.25 -0.51
CA ASN A 66 -3.83 -0.40 -1.79
C ASN A 66 -2.64 0.56 -1.98
N ILE A 67 -2.19 1.24 -0.93
CA ILE A 67 -1.06 2.17 -0.97
C ILE A 67 0.07 1.62 -0.11
N LEU A 68 1.29 1.71 -0.64
CA LEU A 68 2.54 1.44 0.07
C LEU A 68 3.23 2.77 0.37
N MET A 69 3.34 3.12 1.65
CA MET A 69 4.24 4.19 2.09
C MET A 69 5.56 3.56 2.49
N LEU A 70 6.61 3.81 1.71
CA LEU A 70 7.96 3.32 2.03
C LEU A 70 8.55 4.07 3.22
N ASN A 71 9.52 3.49 3.91
CA ASN A 71 10.21 4.06 5.07
C ASN A 71 9.34 4.35 6.31
N TYR A 72 8.05 4.01 6.30
CA TYR A 72 7.08 4.34 7.36
C TYR A 72 7.56 3.91 8.76
N HIS A 73 8.15 2.73 8.89
CA HIS A 73 8.65 2.17 10.16
C HIS A 73 10.17 2.29 10.31
N THR A 74 10.79 3.23 9.61
CA THR A 74 12.24 3.46 9.66
C THR A 74 12.54 4.75 10.44
N LYS A 75 13.81 5.17 10.46
CA LYS A 75 14.21 6.47 11.04
C LYS A 75 14.10 7.63 10.06
N GLU A 76 13.82 7.33 8.79
CA GLU A 76 13.68 8.35 7.77
C GLU A 76 12.36 9.10 7.95
N LEU A 77 12.40 10.43 7.82
CA LEU A 77 11.22 11.29 7.86
C LEU A 77 10.66 11.55 6.46
N SER A 78 10.98 10.68 5.50
CA SER A 78 10.45 10.76 4.14
C SER A 78 10.52 9.40 3.42
N GLY A 79 9.72 9.25 2.39
CA GLY A 79 9.72 8.05 1.56
C GLY A 79 8.82 8.18 0.34
N ASP A 80 8.97 7.23 -0.57
CA ASP A 80 8.09 7.14 -1.73
C ASP A 80 6.72 6.58 -1.34
N VAL A 81 5.70 7.05 -2.03
CA VAL A 81 4.33 6.53 -1.95
C VAL A 81 4.04 5.80 -3.25
N LEU A 82 3.70 4.52 -3.15
CA LEU A 82 3.43 3.66 -4.29
C LEU A 82 2.01 3.11 -4.24
N THR A 83 1.44 2.75 -5.39
CA THR A 83 0.35 1.78 -5.44
C THR A 83 0.84 0.41 -4.98
N ILE A 84 -0.09 -0.49 -4.66
CA ILE A 84 0.23 -1.88 -4.29
C ILE A 84 1.00 -2.61 -5.40
N GLU A 85 0.75 -2.26 -6.66
CA GLU A 85 1.46 -2.81 -7.83
C GLU A 85 2.86 -2.19 -8.01
N GLY A 86 3.18 -1.14 -7.27
CA GLY A 86 4.49 -0.50 -7.23
C GLY A 86 4.65 0.72 -8.14
N GLU A 87 3.56 1.23 -8.73
CA GLU A 87 3.58 2.52 -9.43
C GLU A 87 3.80 3.64 -8.42
N LYS A 88 4.75 4.55 -8.69
CA LYS A 88 4.99 5.68 -7.81
C LYS A 88 3.90 6.73 -7.98
N LEU A 89 3.24 7.10 -6.88
CA LEU A 89 2.25 8.17 -6.81
C LEU A 89 2.88 9.52 -6.46
N GLY A 90 3.95 9.49 -5.66
CA GLY A 90 4.62 10.69 -5.15
C GLY A 90 5.58 10.37 -4.01
N CYS A 91 5.82 11.34 -3.15
CA CYS A 91 6.59 11.17 -1.92
C CYS A 91 5.87 11.75 -0.71
N TRP A 92 6.17 11.21 0.45
CA TRP A 92 5.78 11.77 1.73
C TRP A 92 7.01 12.30 2.47
N HIS A 93 6.80 13.29 3.33
CA HIS A 93 7.79 13.73 4.32
C HIS A 93 7.08 14.23 5.57
N CYS A 94 7.78 14.27 6.71
CA CYS A 94 7.33 15.02 7.88
C CYS A 94 8.29 16.18 8.19
N ASP A 95 7.73 17.31 8.63
CA ASP A 95 8.49 18.50 9.01
C ASP A 95 8.96 18.46 10.47
N GLU A 96 9.56 19.56 10.93
CA GLU A 96 10.06 19.71 12.31
C GLU A 96 8.93 19.79 13.35
N GLU A 97 7.69 20.10 12.94
CA GLU A 97 6.50 20.13 13.78
C GLU A 97 5.73 18.80 13.76
N GLU A 98 6.34 17.75 13.20
CA GLU A 98 5.79 16.41 13.03
C GLU A 98 4.56 16.34 12.10
N TRP A 99 4.27 17.41 11.37
CA TRP A 99 3.26 17.38 10.31
C TRP A 99 3.80 16.60 9.12
N CYS A 100 2.96 15.73 8.57
CA CYS A 100 3.34 14.89 7.44
C CYS A 100 2.56 15.30 6.20
N PHE A 101 3.25 15.34 5.08
CA PHE A 101 2.77 15.87 3.81
C PHE A 101 2.95 14.81 2.72
N PHE A 102 2.04 14.82 1.75
CA PHE A 102 2.16 14.04 0.53
C PHE A 102 2.19 14.97 -0.67
N THR A 103 3.22 14.82 -1.51
CA THR A 103 3.40 15.53 -2.76
C THR A 103 3.32 14.54 -3.91
N PRO A 104 2.30 14.61 -4.78
CA PRO A 104 2.22 13.78 -5.97
C PRO A 104 3.42 13.97 -6.89
N ASN A 105 3.70 12.96 -7.72
CA ASN A 105 4.64 13.13 -8.81
C ASN A 105 4.24 14.35 -9.67
N ASP A 106 5.25 15.09 -10.11
CA ASP A 106 5.11 16.30 -10.95
C ASP A 106 4.41 17.50 -10.27
N ALA A 107 4.02 17.40 -9.00
CA ALA A 107 3.52 18.53 -8.22
C ALA A 107 4.67 19.28 -7.53
N GLN A 108 4.50 20.60 -7.39
CA GLN A 108 5.42 21.45 -6.61
C GLN A 108 4.97 21.61 -5.15
N GLU A 109 3.68 21.40 -4.88
CA GLU A 109 3.05 21.63 -3.58
C GLU A 109 2.39 20.34 -3.08
N PRO A 110 2.31 20.13 -1.75
CA PRO A 110 1.59 18.99 -1.18
C PRO A 110 0.12 18.98 -1.59
N ALA A 111 -0.40 17.80 -1.97
CA ALA A 111 -1.82 17.60 -2.26
C ALA A 111 -2.64 17.39 -0.99
N CYS A 112 -2.04 16.78 0.04
CA CYS A 112 -2.65 16.60 1.34
C CYS A 112 -1.60 16.57 2.45
N ALA A 113 -2.06 16.81 3.67
CA ALA A 113 -1.24 16.83 4.87
C ALA A 113 -2.04 16.28 6.06
N ALA A 114 -1.35 15.83 7.09
CA ALA A 114 -1.95 15.27 8.29
C ALA A 114 -0.99 15.35 9.48
N PRO A 115 -1.48 15.29 10.74
CA PRO A 115 -0.65 15.41 11.93
C PRO A 115 0.20 14.16 12.23
N SER A 116 0.12 13.11 11.42
CA SER A 116 0.99 11.93 11.49
C SER A 116 0.83 11.07 10.23
N LEU A 117 1.69 10.07 10.05
CA LEU A 117 1.66 9.19 8.89
C LEU A 117 0.39 8.36 8.75
N TRP A 118 -0.28 8.01 9.84
CA TRP A 118 -1.50 7.21 9.81
C TRP A 118 -2.66 7.93 9.09
N PRO A 119 -3.12 9.12 9.55
CA PRO A 119 -4.13 9.90 8.84
C PRO A 119 -3.63 10.43 7.48
N LEU A 120 -2.32 10.57 7.27
CA LEU A 120 -1.79 10.87 5.95
C LEU A 120 -2.11 9.75 4.95
N HIS A 121 -1.95 8.49 5.36
CA HIS A 121 -2.30 7.31 4.56
C HIS A 121 -3.77 7.33 4.11
N ASP A 122 -4.69 7.67 5.02
CA ASP A 122 -6.11 7.89 4.70
C ASP A 122 -6.32 9.01 3.68
N ASN A 123 -5.65 10.15 3.86
CA ASN A 123 -5.78 11.29 2.96
C ASN A 123 -5.23 11.00 1.56
N ILE A 124 -4.16 10.21 1.45
CA ILE A 124 -3.63 9.74 0.16
C ILE A 124 -4.65 8.82 -0.52
N ALA A 125 -5.28 7.91 0.22
CA ALA A 125 -6.32 7.03 -0.32
C ALA A 125 -7.51 7.83 -0.87
N ARG A 126 -8.01 8.82 -0.12
CA ARG A 126 -9.06 9.74 -0.60
C ARG A 126 -8.63 10.58 -1.80
N TRP A 127 -7.36 10.98 -1.85
CA TRP A 127 -6.83 11.72 -2.99
C TRP A 127 -6.78 10.86 -4.26
N LEU A 128 -6.37 9.60 -4.12
CA LEU A 128 -6.27 8.65 -5.23
C LEU A 128 -7.65 8.22 -5.75
N ASP A 129 -8.58 7.98 -4.84
CA ASP A 129 -9.96 7.60 -5.12
C ASP A 129 -10.89 8.22 -4.06
N PRO A 130 -11.52 9.38 -4.36
CA PRO A 130 -12.40 10.09 -3.44
C PRO A 130 -13.59 9.27 -2.93
N ASP A 131 -14.00 8.23 -3.68
CA ASP A 131 -15.14 7.39 -3.34
C ASP A 131 -14.72 6.13 -2.53
N SER A 132 -13.41 5.95 -2.28
CA SER A 132 -12.85 4.71 -1.70
C SER A 132 -13.00 4.54 -0.20
N LEU A 133 -13.34 5.59 0.55
CA LEU A 133 -13.55 5.51 2.00
C LEU A 133 -15.01 5.78 2.37
N PRO A 134 -15.63 4.98 3.26
CA PRO A 134 -16.91 5.35 3.84
C PRO A 134 -16.76 6.68 4.61
N ASP A 135 -17.79 7.53 4.56
CA ASP A 135 -17.79 8.91 5.08
C ASP A 135 -17.45 9.07 6.57
N ASP A 136 -17.35 7.99 7.35
CA ASP A 136 -17.20 8.06 8.81
C ASP A 136 -16.02 7.23 9.35
N PHE A 137 -14.94 7.94 9.73
CA PHE A 137 -14.03 7.59 10.82
C PHE A 137 -13.74 8.84 11.66
#